data_AF-A0A966YYJ7-F1
#
_entry.id   AF-A0A966YYJ7-F1
#
_cell.length_a   1.000
_cell.length_b   1.000
_cell.length_c   1.000
_cell.angle_alpha   90.00
_cell.angle_beta   90.00
_cell.angle_gamma   90.00
#
_symmetry.space_group_name_H-M   'P 1'
#
loop_
_entity.id
_entity.type
_entity.pdbx_description
1 polymer ?
#
loop_
_entity_poly.entity_id
_entity_poly.type
_entity_poly.pdbx_seq_one_letter_code
_entity_poly.pdbx_strand_id
1 'polypeptide(L)' 'MDLGIDPDQLGTCVQCGLCLSSCPTYRVTGDETFSPRGRIALMRQVQLHDAPLTTEVTEAFDTCIQCLG' A
#
# COMPACT_ATOMS: atom_id res chain seq x y z
N MET A 1 -1.55 -3.74 -16.35
CA MET A 1 -1.08 -4.90 -15.58
C MET A 1 -2.19 -5.23 -14.59
N ASP A 2 -2.62 -6.48 -14.52
CA ASP A 2 -3.73 -6.87 -13.63
C ASP A 2 -3.18 -7.63 -12.42
N LEU A 3 -3.48 -7.14 -11.22
CA LEU A 3 -3.13 -7.78 -9.94
C LEU A 3 -4.18 -8.82 -9.51
N GLY A 4 -5.31 -8.93 -10.22
CA GLY A 4 -6.40 -9.84 -9.88
C GLY A 4 -7.15 -9.44 -8.60
N ILE A 5 -7.10 -8.16 -8.23
CA ILE A 5 -7.75 -7.61 -7.03
C ILE A 5 -9.08 -6.98 -7.45
N ASP A 6 -10.14 -7.27 -6.69
CA ASP A 6 -11.43 -6.60 -6.85
C ASP A 6 -11.29 -5.08 -6.60
N PRO A 7 -11.63 -4.21 -7.57
CA PRO A 7 -11.56 -2.76 -7.42
C PRO A 7 -12.29 -2.22 -6.19
N ASP A 8 -13.39 -2.85 -5.77
CA ASP A 8 -14.18 -2.41 -4.62
C ASP A 8 -13.43 -2.64 -3.30
N GLN A 9 -12.61 -3.69 -3.23
CA GLN A 9 -11.73 -3.93 -2.08
C GLN A 9 -10.67 -2.85 -1.96
N LEU A 10 -10.07 -2.44 -3.09
CA LEU A 10 -9.15 -1.31 -3.10
C LEU A 10 -9.86 -0.02 -2.69
N GLY A 11 -11.14 0.17 -3.04
CA GLY A 11 -11.98 1.33 -2.69
C GLY A 11 -12.23 1.52 -1.19
N THR A 12 -12.13 0.45 -0.39
CA THR A 12 -12.40 0.48 1.06
C THR A 12 -11.50 1.46 1.83
N CYS A 13 -10.26 1.68 1.37
CA CYS A 13 -9.37 2.65 1.99
C CYS A 13 -9.78 4.10 1.66
N VAL A 14 -10.42 4.79 2.59
CA VAL A 14 -10.81 6.21 2.48
C VAL A 14 -9.69 7.20 2.80
N GLN A 15 -8.45 6.71 2.90
CA GLN A 15 -7.27 7.51 3.21
C GLN A 15 -7.34 8.30 4.54
N CYS A 16 -8.03 7.78 5.56
CA CYS A 16 -8.16 8.46 6.87
C CYS A 16 -6.88 8.46 7.73
N GLY A 17 -5.97 7.51 7.53
CA GLY A 17 -4.69 7.44 8.25
C GLY A 17 -4.73 6.70 9.58
N LEU A 18 -5.85 6.08 9.95
CA LEU A 18 -5.96 5.26 11.16
C LEU A 18 -4.93 4.12 11.21
N CYS A 19 -4.51 3.60 10.06
CA CYS A 19 -3.51 2.54 9.98
C CYS A 19 -2.07 2.99 10.29
N LEU A 20 -1.79 4.30 10.29
CA LEU A 20 -0.43 4.81 10.43
C LEU A 20 0.17 4.50 11.80
N SER A 21 -0.60 4.67 12.88
CA SER A 21 -0.13 4.39 14.25
C SER A 21 0.04 2.89 14.55
N SER A 22 -0.64 2.03 13.80
CA SER A 22 -0.52 0.57 13.90
C SER A 22 0.66 0.00 13.11
N CYS A 23 1.03 0.63 11.99
CA CYS A 23 2.04 0.06 11.10
C CYS A 23 3.48 0.22 11.63
N PRO A 24 4.19 -0.89 11.93
CA PRO A 24 5.55 -0.82 12.46
C PRO A 24 6.56 -0.30 11.43
N THR A 25 6.43 -0.68 10.14
CA THR A 25 7.31 -0.18 9.08
C THR A 25 7.24 1.35 8.98
N TYR A 26 6.03 1.90 8.86
CA TYR A 26 5.81 3.34 8.84
C TYR A 26 6.33 4.04 10.11
N ARG A 27 6.12 3.46 11.29
CA ARG A 27 6.61 4.05 12.54
C ARG A 27 8.12 4.17 12.62
N VAL A 28 8.84 3.27 11.97
CA VAL A 28 10.31 3.29 11.92
C VAL A 28 10.81 4.22 10.82
N THR A 29 10.18 4.18 9.64
CA THR A 29 10.67 4.90 8.46
C THR A 29 10.15 6.33 8.36
N GLY A 30 8.94 6.60 8.88
CA GLY A 30 8.19 7.85 8.65
C GLY A 30 7.66 8.00 7.22
N ASP A 31 7.97 7.06 6.32
CA ASP A 31 7.56 7.10 4.91
C ASP A 31 6.21 6.42 4.74
N GLU A 32 5.21 7.21 4.39
CA GLU A 32 3.84 6.74 4.20
C GLU A 32 3.71 5.71 3.08
N THR A 33 4.60 5.71 2.09
CA THR A 33 4.63 4.71 1.01
C THR A 33 4.69 3.29 1.57
N PHE A 34 5.37 3.11 2.71
CA PHE A 34 5.51 1.84 3.42
C PHE A 34 4.38 1.54 4.42
N SER A 35 3.42 2.44 4.59
CA SER A 35 2.23 2.20 5.40
C SER A 35 1.20 1.32 4.69
N PRO A 36 0.20 0.73 5.39
CA PRO A 36 -0.88 -0.03 4.76
C PRO A 36 -1.66 0.82 3.76
N ARG A 37 -1.92 2.09 4.09
CA ARG A 37 -2.58 3.04 3.18
C ARG A 37 -1.73 3.34 1.95
N GLY A 38 -0.42 3.56 2.12
CA GLY A 38 0.51 3.80 1.01
C GLY A 38 0.54 2.62 0.03
N ARG A 39 0.61 1.39 0.55
CA ARG A 39 0.52 0.17 -0.26
C ARG A 39 -0.77 0.07 -1.05
N ILE A 40 -1.93 0.39 -0.44
CA ILE A 40 -3.21 0.41 -1.16
C ILE A 40 -3.22 1.49 -2.25
N ALA A 41 -2.61 2.65 -2.00
CA ALA A 41 -2.47 3.69 -3.01
C ALA A 41 -1.62 3.20 -4.20
N LEU A 42 -0.50 2.52 -3.95
CA LEU A 42 0.33 1.91 -5.00
C LEU A 42 -0.43 0.81 -5.77
N MET A 43 -1.13 -0.09 -5.07
CA MET A 43 -1.97 -1.11 -5.71
C MET A 43 -3.01 -0.48 -6.64
N ARG A 44 -3.66 0.63 -6.24
CA ARG A 44 -4.58 1.37 -7.10
C ARG A 44 -3.91 1.95 -8.34
N GLN A 45 -2.70 2.49 -8.23
CA GLN A 45 -1.96 3.01 -9.38
C GLN A 45 -1.69 1.89 -10.41
N VAL A 46 -1.23 0.74 -9.94
CA VAL A 46 -0.95 -0.41 -10.82
C VAL A 46 -2.23 -0.96 -11.45
N GLN A 47 -3.28 -1.17 -10.63
CA GLN A 47 -4.52 -1.81 -11.07
C GLN A 47 -5.41 -0.90 -11.94
N LEU A 48 -5.57 0.37 -11.57
CA LEU A 48 -6.55 1.28 -12.18
C LEU A 48 -5.94 2.23 -13.20
N HIS A 49 -4.63 2.49 -13.11
CA HIS A 49 -3.95 3.47 -13.95
C HIS A 49 -2.83 2.87 -14.80
N ASP A 50 -2.71 1.54 -14.83
CA ASP A 50 -1.69 0.81 -15.59
C ASP A 50 -0.25 1.26 -15.25
N ALA A 51 -0.03 1.71 -14.01
CA ALA A 51 1.28 2.15 -13.57
C ALA A 51 2.27 0.96 -13.53
N PRO A 52 3.54 1.16 -13.92
CA PRO A 52 4.53 0.10 -13.90
C PRO A 52 4.89 -0.32 -12.47
N LEU A 53 5.25 -1.59 -12.29
CA LEU A 53 5.86 -2.11 -11.06
C LEU A 53 7.34 -1.69 -11.02
N THR A 54 7.61 -0.48 -10.52
CA THR A 54 8.99 -0.01 -10.32
C THR A 54 9.60 -0.64 -9.07
N THR A 55 10.91 -0.49 -8.90
CA THR A 55 11.62 -0.96 -7.71
C THR A 55 11.07 -0.33 -6.42
N GLU A 56 10.67 0.94 -6.47
CA GLU A 56 10.08 1.65 -5.34
C GLU A 56 8.70 1.06 -4.98
N VAL A 57 7.92 0.67 -6.00
CA VAL A 57 6.64 -0.03 -5.78
C VAL A 57 6.90 -1.36 -5.10
N THR A 58 7.82 -2.19 -5.60
CA THR A 58 8.09 -3.52 -5.02
C THR A 58 8.69 -3.43 -3.63
N GLU A 59 9.62 -2.50 -3.39
CA GLU A 59 10.23 -2.26 -2.07
C GLU A 59 9.16 -1.94 -1.01
N ALA A 60 8.11 -1.22 -1.40
CA ALA A 60 7.02 -0.93 -0.47
C ALA A 60 6.30 -2.18 0.03
N PHE A 61 6.23 -3.25 -0.77
CA PHE A 61 5.65 -4.53 -0.37
C PHE A 61 6.68 -5.45 0.29
N ASP A 62 7.94 -5.45 -0.16
CA ASP A 62 9.00 -6.28 0.40
C ASP A 62 9.31 -5.93 1.87
N THR A 63 9.07 -4.67 2.25
CA THR A 63 9.19 -4.19 3.64
C THR A 63 7.96 -4.46 4.51
N CYS A 64 6.96 -5.18 3.98
CA CYS A 64 5.75 -5.57 4.72
C CYS A 64 6.00 -6.80 5.58
N ILE A 65 5.86 -6.66 6.90
CA ILE A 65 6.01 -7.79 7.84
C ILE A 65 4.69 -8.49 8.17
N GLN A 66 3.60 -8.18 7.45
CA GLN A 66 2.27 -8.77 7.63
C GLN A 66 1.78 -8.78 9.09
N CYS A 67 1.95 -7.67 9.81
CA CYS A 67 1.61 -7.59 11.24
C CYS A 67 0.11 -7.55 11.57
N LEU A 68 -0.78 -7.40 10.56
CA LEU A 68 -2.25 -7.42 10.69
C LEU A 68 -2.86 -6.40 11.68
N GLY A 69 -2.14 -5.33 12.02
CA GLY A 69 -2.56 -4.30 13.00
C GLY A 69 -3.47 -3.22 12.45
#